data_AF-A0A444UTM6-F1
#
_entry.id   AF-A0A444UTM6-F1
#
_cell.length_a   1.000
_cell.length_b   1.000
_cell.length_c   1.000
_cell.angle_alpha   90.00
_cell.angle_beta   90.00
_cell.angle_gamma   90.00
#
_symmetry.space_group_name_H-M   'P 1'
#
loop_
_entity.id
_entity.type
_entity.pdbx_description
1 polymer ?
#
loop_
_entity_poly.entity_id
_entity_poly.type
_entity_poly.pdbx_seq_one_letter_code
_entity_poly.pdbx_strand_id
1 'polypeptide(L)'
;MIHVLESNTVLFLGSPCVDKLEELMGRGLHLSDIPIHDATRDVILVGEQTKAQDGLKKRMDKLKATLEKTHQALEEEKKRTVDLLYSIFPGNVAQQLWQGKTVQARKFDDVTMLFSDIVGFTAVCAKCTPMQVISMLNELYTLFDYQCGILDVYKIETIGDAYCVASGLHKKSDCHAKPIALMALKMMELSEEVLTPDEKPIQVSIDRTEHTDKQ
;
A
#
# COMPACT_ATOMS: atom_id res chain seq x y z
N MET A 1 -1.98 -66.48 -19.42
CA MET A 1 -1.73 -67.92 -19.64
C MET A 1 -1.70 -68.16 -21.14
N ILE A 2 -0.70 -68.89 -21.61
CA ILE A 2 -0.49 -69.19 -23.04
C ILE A 2 -0.41 -70.71 -23.16
N HIS A 3 -1.25 -71.31 -24.00
CA HIS A 3 -1.18 -72.75 -24.27
C HIS A 3 -0.07 -73.03 -25.29
N VAL A 4 0.89 -73.86 -24.93
CA VAL A 4 2.01 -74.27 -25.78
C VAL A 4 1.69 -75.64 -26.38
N LEU A 5 1.33 -75.63 -27.66
CA LEU A 5 0.84 -76.80 -28.40
C LEU A 5 1.88 -77.93 -28.52
N GLU A 6 3.15 -77.58 -28.69
CA GLU A 6 4.25 -78.54 -28.90
C GLU A 6 4.50 -79.43 -27.69
N SER A 7 4.27 -78.91 -26.48
CA SER A 7 4.49 -79.62 -25.21
C SER A 7 3.18 -79.99 -24.50
N ASN A 8 2.02 -79.60 -25.04
CA ASN A 8 0.70 -79.75 -24.41
C ASN A 8 0.65 -79.19 -22.97
N THR A 9 1.27 -78.04 -22.75
CA THR A 9 1.35 -77.38 -21.42
C THR A 9 0.82 -75.95 -21.46
N VAL A 10 0.42 -75.43 -20.30
CA VAL A 10 0.06 -74.02 -20.14
C VAL A 10 1.21 -73.25 -19.51
N LEU A 11 1.75 -72.27 -20.23
CA LEU A 11 2.73 -71.32 -19.71
C LEU A 11 2.01 -70.15 -19.02
N PHE A 12 2.39 -69.87 -17.78
CA PHE A 12 1.99 -68.67 -17.07
C PHE A 12 3.15 -67.67 -17.06
N LEU A 13 2.99 -66.57 -17.80
CA LEU A 13 3.83 -65.38 -17.69
C LEU A 13 3.04 -64.33 -16.93
N GLY A 14 3.65 -63.80 -15.89
CA GLY A 14 3.05 -62.76 -15.07
C GLY A 14 4.09 -62.11 -14.18
N SER A 15 3.81 -60.86 -13.82
CA SER A 15 4.62 -60.06 -12.91
C SER A 15 3.94 -60.02 -11.54
N PRO A 16 4.70 -59.84 -10.44
CA PRO A 16 4.13 -59.63 -9.13
C PRO A 16 3.18 -58.42 -9.16
N CYS A 17 1.96 -58.58 -8.64
CA CYS A 17 1.03 -57.47 -8.48
C CYS A 17 1.37 -56.72 -7.18
N VAL A 18 2.23 -55.71 -7.30
CA VAL A 18 2.71 -54.82 -6.23
C VAL A 18 3.05 -53.43 -6.79
N ASP A 19 2.76 -52.38 -6.02
CA ASP A 19 2.98 -50.99 -6.44
C ASP A 19 3.99 -50.25 -5.56
N LYS A 20 4.46 -50.89 -4.47
CA LYS A 20 5.35 -50.31 -3.47
C LYS A 20 6.50 -51.26 -3.14
N LEU A 21 7.68 -50.68 -2.89
CA LEU A 21 8.87 -51.45 -2.53
C LEU A 21 8.69 -52.20 -1.20
N GLU A 22 8.02 -51.58 -0.23
CA GLU A 22 7.71 -52.18 1.08
C GLU A 22 6.84 -53.44 0.95
N GLU A 23 5.89 -53.46 0.01
CA GLU A 23 5.01 -54.60 -0.23
C GLU A 23 5.75 -55.75 -0.90
N LEU A 24 6.64 -55.43 -1.84
CA LEU A 24 7.53 -56.40 -2.48
C LEU A 24 8.41 -57.11 -1.44
N MET A 25 9.07 -56.33 -0.57
CA MET A 25 9.90 -56.86 0.51
C MET A 25 9.07 -57.63 1.56
N GLY A 26 7.86 -57.15 1.89
CA GLY A 26 6.94 -57.83 2.81
C GLY A 26 6.46 -59.20 2.31
N ARG A 27 6.50 -59.43 1.00
CA ARG A 27 6.24 -60.74 0.37
C ARG A 27 7.52 -61.57 0.17
N GLY A 28 8.68 -61.11 0.66
CA GLY A 28 9.96 -61.80 0.56
C GLY A 28 10.64 -61.71 -0.80
N LEU A 29 10.16 -60.83 -1.69
CA LEU A 29 10.73 -60.59 -3.00
C LEU A 29 11.64 -59.35 -2.97
N HIS A 30 12.64 -59.33 -3.86
CA HIS A 30 13.56 -58.22 -4.03
C HIS A 30 13.35 -57.55 -5.38
N LEU A 31 13.78 -56.29 -5.51
CA LEU A 31 13.73 -55.57 -6.79
C LEU A 31 14.60 -56.26 -7.88
N SER A 32 15.60 -57.05 -7.49
CA SER A 32 16.40 -57.88 -8.40
C SER A 32 15.61 -59.02 -9.04
N ASP A 33 14.49 -59.43 -8.43
CA ASP A 33 13.66 -60.55 -8.91
C ASP A 33 12.70 -60.12 -10.04
N ILE A 34 12.57 -58.80 -10.27
CA ILE A 34 11.79 -58.22 -11.36
C ILE A 34 12.74 -57.84 -12.52
N PRO A 35 12.55 -58.43 -13.73
CA PRO A 35 13.38 -58.10 -14.89
C PRO A 35 13.37 -56.62 -15.25
N ILE A 36 14.46 -56.11 -15.83
CA ILE A 36 14.58 -54.69 -16.20
C ILE A 36 13.62 -54.24 -17.31
N HIS A 37 13.09 -55.17 -18.11
CA HIS A 37 12.12 -54.90 -19.16
C HIS A 37 10.67 -54.97 -18.67
N ASP A 38 10.47 -55.32 -17.40
CA ASP A 38 9.16 -55.39 -16.78
C ASP A 38 8.75 -53.99 -16.28
N ALA A 39 7.60 -53.50 -16.75
CA ALA A 39 7.07 -52.18 -16.42
C ALA A 39 6.76 -52.03 -14.91
N THR A 40 6.50 -53.12 -14.19
CA THR A 40 6.27 -53.08 -12.73
C THR A 40 7.49 -52.52 -11.99
N ARG A 41 8.70 -52.72 -12.52
CA ARG A 41 9.95 -52.18 -11.95
C ARG A 41 9.96 -50.66 -11.97
N ASP A 42 9.54 -50.06 -13.08
CA ASP A 42 9.50 -48.59 -13.25
C ASP A 42 8.45 -47.96 -12.33
N VAL A 43 7.28 -48.60 -12.19
CA VAL A 43 6.20 -48.12 -11.30
C VAL A 43 6.68 -48.04 -9.84
N ILE A 44 7.35 -49.09 -9.34
CA ILE A 44 7.86 -49.13 -7.96
C ILE A 44 8.93 -48.03 -7.75
N LEU A 45 9.84 -47.87 -8.70
CA LEU A 45 10.91 -46.86 -8.62
C LEU A 45 10.35 -45.44 -8.64
N VAL A 46 9.39 -45.14 -9.52
CA VAL A 46 8.70 -43.84 -9.58
C VAL A 46 7.95 -43.56 -8.27
N GLY A 47 7.30 -44.58 -7.69
CA GLY A 47 6.63 -44.48 -6.41
C GLY A 47 7.56 -44.03 -5.27
N GLU A 48 8.72 -44.67 -5.14
CA GLU A 48 9.72 -44.31 -4.12
C GLU A 48 10.36 -42.94 -4.37
N GLN A 49 10.67 -42.62 -5.63
CA GLN A 49 11.20 -41.31 -6.00
C GLN A 49 10.20 -40.18 -5.70
N THR A 50 8.91 -40.42 -5.96
CA THR A 50 7.83 -39.47 -5.65
C THR A 50 7.68 -39.30 -4.14
N LYS A 51 7.73 -40.38 -3.35
CA LYS A 51 7.71 -40.30 -1.87
C LYS A 51 8.89 -39.48 -1.34
N ALA A 52 10.11 -39.71 -1.86
CA ALA A 52 11.31 -38.99 -1.45
C ALA A 52 11.21 -37.48 -1.77
N GLN A 53 10.56 -37.12 -2.87
CA GLN A 53 10.40 -35.73 -3.30
C GLN A 53 9.18 -35.01 -2.72
N ASP A 54 8.15 -35.73 -2.26
CA ASP A 54 6.89 -35.15 -1.77
C ASP A 54 7.09 -34.17 -0.61
N GLY A 55 7.94 -34.53 0.36
CA GLY A 55 8.27 -33.66 1.49
C GLY A 55 8.96 -32.36 1.08
N LEU A 56 9.85 -32.42 0.08
CA LEU A 56 10.54 -31.25 -0.45
C LEU A 56 9.59 -30.37 -1.25
N LYS A 57 8.75 -30.96 -2.10
CA LYS A 57 7.73 -30.26 -2.89
C LYS A 57 6.78 -29.46 -1.99
N LYS A 58 6.24 -30.10 -0.93
CA LYS A 58 5.39 -29.43 0.07
C LYS A 58 6.08 -28.25 0.74
N ARG A 59 7.38 -28.37 1.06
CA ARG A 59 8.17 -27.26 1.64
C ARG A 59 8.37 -26.14 0.63
N MET A 60 8.65 -26.45 -0.63
CA MET A 60 8.79 -25.46 -1.69
C MET A 60 7.48 -24.70 -1.95
N ASP A 61 6.36 -25.42 -2.02
CA ASP A 61 5.04 -24.81 -2.21
C ASP A 61 4.70 -23.88 -1.03
N LYS A 62 4.97 -24.31 0.20
CA LYS A 62 4.78 -23.48 1.40
C LYS A 62 5.68 -22.25 1.39
N LEU A 63 6.96 -22.41 1.04
CA LEU A 63 7.92 -21.30 0.96
C LEU A 63 7.50 -20.30 -0.11
N LYS A 64 7.07 -20.76 -1.28
CA LYS A 64 6.57 -19.91 -2.36
C LYS A 64 5.34 -19.12 -1.92
N ALA A 65 4.37 -19.78 -1.28
CA ALA A 65 3.20 -19.11 -0.75
C ALA A 65 3.54 -18.07 0.33
N THR A 66 4.51 -18.36 1.21
CA THR A 66 5.01 -17.38 2.19
C THR A 66 5.69 -16.21 1.48
N LEU A 67 6.54 -16.48 0.48
CA LEU A 67 7.26 -15.47 -0.27
C LEU A 67 6.29 -14.52 -1.00
N GLU A 68 5.28 -15.06 -1.68
CA GLU A 68 4.23 -14.27 -2.34
C GLU A 68 3.48 -13.37 -1.35
N LYS A 69 3.11 -13.89 -0.17
CA LYS A 69 2.49 -13.08 0.89
C LYS A 69 3.40 -11.97 1.39
N THR A 70 4.67 -12.28 1.64
CA THR A 70 5.64 -11.26 2.09
C THR A 70 5.87 -10.20 1.03
N HIS A 71 5.90 -10.59 -0.25
CA HIS A 71 6.04 -9.65 -1.36
C HIS A 71 4.83 -8.73 -1.47
N GLN A 72 3.61 -9.27 -1.35
CA GLN A 72 2.39 -8.46 -1.33
C GLN A 72 2.38 -7.46 -0.17
N ALA A 73 2.71 -7.90 1.04
CA ALA A 73 2.79 -7.02 2.20
C ALA A 73 3.85 -5.91 2.01
N LEU A 74 5.00 -6.25 1.44
CA LEU A 74 6.05 -5.27 1.13
C LEU A 74 5.59 -4.23 0.10
N GLU A 75 4.88 -4.64 -0.94
CA GLU A 75 4.35 -3.72 -1.96
C GLU A 75 3.25 -2.81 -1.39
N GLU A 76 2.39 -3.33 -0.50
CA GLU A 76 1.43 -2.50 0.23
C GLU A 76 2.11 -1.48 1.14
N GLU A 77 3.15 -1.89 1.86
CA GLU A 77 3.91 -1.00 2.73
C GLU A 77 4.62 0.10 1.93
N LYS A 78 5.29 -0.27 0.82
CA LYS A 78 5.90 0.69 -0.11
C LYS A 78 4.87 1.70 -0.63
N LYS A 79 3.69 1.23 -1.02
CA LYS A 79 2.61 2.11 -1.50
C LYS A 79 2.19 3.10 -0.41
N ARG A 80 2.00 2.63 0.83
CA ARG A 80 1.67 3.52 1.97
C ARG A 80 2.75 4.56 2.22
N THR A 81 4.03 4.18 2.13
CA THR A 81 5.15 5.14 2.29
C THR A 81 5.15 6.18 1.18
N VAL A 82 4.90 5.78 -0.06
CA VAL A 82 4.80 6.70 -1.20
C VAL A 82 3.62 7.64 -1.00
N ASP A 83 2.42 7.12 -0.71
CA ASP A 83 1.22 7.94 -0.52
C ASP A 83 1.42 8.97 0.61
N LEU A 84 2.06 8.58 1.72
CA LEU A 84 2.40 9.48 2.82
C LEU A 84 3.39 10.58 2.41
N LEU A 85 4.39 10.23 1.59
CA LEU A 85 5.37 11.22 1.13
C LEU A 85 4.70 12.28 0.23
N TYR A 86 3.76 11.86 -0.62
CA TYR A 86 2.98 12.75 -1.48
C TYR A 86 1.88 13.52 -0.74
N SER A 87 1.44 13.06 0.44
CA SER A 87 0.53 13.85 1.28
C SER A 87 1.23 14.99 2.02
N ILE A 88 2.54 14.86 2.27
CA ILE A 88 3.33 15.87 3.00
C ILE A 88 3.97 16.88 2.04
N PHE A 89 4.49 16.42 0.89
CA PHE A 89 5.26 17.26 -0.03
C PHE A 89 4.62 17.35 -1.43
N PRO A 90 4.87 18.43 -2.19
CA PRO A 90 4.46 18.50 -3.59
C PRO A 90 5.07 17.35 -4.40
N GLY A 91 4.35 16.84 -5.40
CA GLY A 91 4.74 15.61 -6.10
C GLY A 91 6.15 15.61 -6.70
N ASN A 92 6.63 16.75 -7.21
CA ASN A 92 7.99 16.87 -7.75
C ASN A 92 9.08 16.79 -6.66
N VAL A 93 8.78 17.25 -5.45
CA VAL A 93 9.66 17.19 -4.28
C VAL A 93 9.64 15.78 -3.70
N ALA A 94 8.43 15.22 -3.50
CA ALA A 94 8.23 13.84 -3.05
C ALA A 94 8.99 12.84 -3.94
N GLN A 95 8.90 12.97 -5.27
CA GLN A 95 9.62 12.09 -6.19
C GLN A 95 11.15 12.18 -6.06
N GLN A 96 11.69 13.38 -5.85
CA GLN A 96 13.14 13.56 -5.67
C GLN A 96 13.61 12.95 -4.35
N LEU A 97 12.86 13.18 -3.27
CA LEU A 97 13.15 12.59 -1.95
C LEU A 97 13.07 11.06 -1.99
N TRP A 98 12.06 10.51 -2.66
CA TRP A 98 11.92 9.06 -2.85
C TRP A 98 13.11 8.44 -3.61
N GLN A 99 13.68 9.18 -4.56
CA GLN A 99 14.89 8.76 -5.30
C GLN A 99 16.20 8.98 -4.53
N GLY A 100 16.15 9.45 -3.28
CA GLY A 100 17.33 9.77 -2.48
C GLY A 100 18.10 11.00 -2.99
N LYS A 101 17.47 11.85 -3.80
CA LYS A 101 18.07 13.07 -4.34
C LYS A 101 17.90 14.22 -3.36
N THR A 102 18.93 15.07 -3.25
CA THR A 102 18.86 16.31 -2.49
C THR A 102 17.95 17.32 -3.18
N VAL A 103 17.00 17.90 -2.45
CA VAL A 103 16.12 18.96 -2.96
C VAL A 103 16.78 20.32 -2.70
N GLN A 104 17.14 21.01 -3.77
CA GLN A 104 17.70 22.37 -3.70
C GLN A 104 16.58 23.40 -3.46
N ALA A 105 16.91 24.47 -2.75
CA ALA A 105 16.01 25.60 -2.60
C ALA A 105 15.66 26.20 -3.98
N ARG A 106 14.38 26.54 -4.18
CA ARG A 106 13.89 27.10 -5.43
C ARG A 106 13.17 28.42 -5.16
N LYS A 107 13.42 29.39 -6.03
CA LYS A 107 12.58 30.57 -6.13
C LYS A 107 11.41 30.24 -7.05
N PHE A 108 10.21 30.61 -6.61
CA PHE A 108 9.00 30.54 -7.41
C PHE A 108 8.53 31.98 -7.63
N ASP A 109 8.24 32.31 -8.89
CA ASP A 109 7.52 33.52 -9.25
C ASP A 109 6.06 33.12 -9.52
N ASP A 110 5.14 34.09 -9.49
CA ASP A 110 3.72 33.89 -9.75
C ASP A 110 3.07 32.95 -8.72
N VAL A 111 3.32 33.24 -7.43
CA VAL A 111 2.72 32.55 -6.27
C VAL A 111 1.82 33.49 -5.51
N THR A 112 0.61 33.01 -5.17
CA THR A 112 -0.29 33.69 -4.23
C THR A 112 -0.44 32.86 -2.97
N MET A 113 -0.20 33.47 -1.82
CA MET A 113 -0.39 32.86 -0.50
C MET A 113 -1.62 33.45 0.18
N LEU A 114 -2.29 32.66 1.02
CA LEU A 114 -3.34 33.10 1.92
C LEU A 114 -2.94 32.71 3.33
N PHE A 115 -3.04 33.69 4.23
CA PHE A 115 -2.87 33.51 5.67
C PHE A 115 -4.20 33.73 6.34
N SER A 116 -4.60 32.79 7.19
CA SER A 116 -5.77 32.94 8.05
C SER A 116 -5.42 32.66 9.50
N ASP A 117 -6.17 33.28 10.40
CA ASP A 117 -6.07 33.07 11.83
C ASP A 117 -7.46 32.94 12.49
N ILE A 118 -7.56 32.29 13.64
CA ILE A 118 -8.83 32.14 14.36
C ILE A 118 -8.99 33.30 15.36
N VAL A 119 -10.04 34.10 15.15
CA VAL A 119 -10.31 35.26 16.00
C VAL A 119 -10.63 34.81 17.42
N GLY A 120 -9.81 35.25 18.38
CA GLY A 120 -10.03 34.97 19.79
C GLY A 120 -9.62 33.56 20.24
N PHE A 121 -8.81 32.84 19.46
CA PHE A 121 -8.32 31.50 19.79
C PHE A 121 -7.68 31.38 21.18
N THR A 122 -6.87 32.37 21.56
CA THR A 122 -6.24 32.40 22.90
C THR A 122 -7.28 32.36 24.03
N ALA A 123 -8.41 33.05 23.86
CA ALA A 123 -9.48 33.06 24.85
C ALA A 123 -10.26 31.73 24.89
N VAL A 124 -10.44 31.07 23.74
CA VAL A 124 -11.04 29.74 23.65
C VAL A 124 -10.14 28.72 24.35
N CYS A 125 -8.84 28.74 24.08
CA CYS A 125 -7.86 27.86 24.73
C CYS A 125 -7.79 28.04 26.25
N ALA A 126 -8.01 29.26 26.75
CA ALA A 126 -8.01 29.54 28.18
C ALA A 126 -9.27 29.04 28.91
N LYS A 127 -10.39 28.86 28.19
CA LYS A 127 -11.69 28.51 28.78
C LYS A 127 -12.07 27.04 28.60
N CYS A 128 -11.66 26.45 27.48
CA CYS A 128 -12.07 25.11 27.08
C CYS A 128 -11.01 24.07 27.45
N THR A 129 -11.41 22.80 27.50
CA THR A 129 -10.44 21.72 27.69
C THR A 129 -9.58 21.52 26.42
N PRO A 130 -8.32 21.08 26.56
CA PRO A 130 -7.46 20.84 25.40
C PRO A 130 -8.07 19.87 24.38
N MET A 131 -8.80 18.85 24.83
CA MET A 131 -9.48 17.90 23.95
C MET A 131 -10.58 18.54 23.11
N GLN A 132 -11.36 19.47 23.69
CA GLN A 132 -12.39 20.19 22.95
C GLN A 132 -11.78 21.10 21.89
N VAL A 133 -10.69 21.80 22.22
CA VAL A 133 -9.98 22.67 21.27
C VAL A 133 -9.41 21.86 20.11
N ILE A 134 -8.77 20.72 20.39
CA ILE A 134 -8.22 19.84 19.35
C ILE A 134 -9.34 19.29 18.45
N SER A 135 -10.47 18.87 19.03
CA SER A 135 -11.61 18.38 18.24
C SER A 135 -12.15 19.45 17.28
N MET A 136 -12.30 20.68 17.78
CA MET A 136 -12.75 21.84 16.98
C MET A 136 -11.77 22.16 15.84
N LEU A 137 -10.47 22.22 16.13
CA LEU A 137 -9.44 22.45 15.11
C LEU A 137 -9.42 21.35 14.05
N ASN A 138 -9.54 20.09 14.47
CA ASN A 138 -9.55 18.96 13.57
C ASN A 138 -10.76 18.99 12.61
N GLU A 139 -11.94 19.34 13.12
CA GLU A 139 -13.15 19.51 12.30
C GLU A 139 -12.98 20.63 11.27
N LEU A 140 -12.54 21.82 11.71
CA LEU A 140 -12.31 22.97 10.84
C LEU A 140 -11.26 22.68 9.75
N TYR A 141 -10.11 22.13 10.13
CA TYR A 141 -9.03 21.85 9.19
C TYR A 141 -9.36 20.69 8.25
N THR A 142 -10.17 19.72 8.66
CA THR A 142 -10.65 18.66 7.75
C THR A 142 -11.50 19.25 6.62
N LEU A 143 -12.37 20.21 6.92
CA LEU A 143 -13.18 20.91 5.91
C LEU A 143 -12.32 21.74 4.97
N PHE A 144 -11.32 22.46 5.51
CA PHE A 144 -10.39 23.24 4.69
C PHE A 144 -9.51 22.36 3.81
N ASP A 145 -8.98 21.26 4.34
CA ASP A 145 -8.14 20.31 3.60
C ASP A 145 -8.93 19.66 2.45
N TYR A 146 -10.21 19.35 2.66
CA TYR A 146 -11.11 18.88 1.60
C TYR A 146 -11.24 19.91 0.48
N GLN A 147 -11.44 21.18 0.84
CA GLN A 147 -11.57 22.25 -0.14
C GLN A 147 -10.25 22.54 -0.88
N CYS A 148 -9.10 22.33 -0.24
CA CYS A 148 -7.79 22.43 -0.88
C CYS A 148 -7.66 21.44 -2.05
N GLY A 149 -8.14 20.21 -1.86
CA GLY A 149 -8.18 19.20 -2.91
C GLY A 149 -9.07 19.57 -4.10
N ILE A 150 -10.19 20.25 -3.86
CA ILE A 150 -11.12 20.69 -4.92
C ILE A 150 -10.55 21.85 -5.72
N LEU A 151 -9.95 22.83 -5.05
CA LEU A 151 -9.43 24.05 -5.68
C LEU A 151 -8.00 23.91 -6.21
N ASP A 152 -7.37 22.74 -6.02
CA ASP A 152 -5.98 22.46 -6.39
C ASP A 152 -5.02 23.51 -5.79
N VAL A 153 -5.15 23.77 -4.49
CA VAL A 153 -4.26 24.66 -3.71
C VAL A 153 -3.44 23.84 -2.72
N TYR A 154 -2.20 24.27 -2.47
CA TYR A 154 -1.26 23.56 -1.63
C TYR A 154 -1.29 24.10 -0.19
N LYS A 155 -1.56 23.23 0.77
CA LYS A 155 -1.48 23.54 2.20
C LYS A 155 -0.02 23.62 2.66
N ILE A 156 0.32 24.69 3.36
CA ILE A 156 1.63 24.87 3.99
C ILE A 156 1.51 24.48 5.47
N GLU A 157 2.51 23.78 5.98
CA GLU A 157 2.56 23.45 7.40
C GLU A 157 2.70 24.72 8.25
N THR A 158 1.75 24.94 9.15
CA THR A 158 1.71 26.08 10.08
C THR A 158 1.81 25.61 11.53
N ILE A 159 2.09 26.55 12.42
CA ILE A 159 2.14 26.31 13.87
C ILE A 159 0.98 27.08 14.51
N GLY A 160 0.18 26.38 15.32
CA GLY A 160 -0.91 26.99 16.10
C GLY A 160 -2.25 26.99 15.38
N ASP A 161 -2.96 28.10 15.53
CA ASP A 161 -4.28 28.43 14.97
C ASP A 161 -4.24 28.97 13.54
N ALA A 162 -3.07 29.45 13.11
CA ALA A 162 -2.87 29.93 11.75
C ALA A 162 -3.02 28.79 10.74
N TYR A 163 -3.68 29.07 9.61
CA TYR A 163 -3.78 28.15 8.47
C TYR A 163 -3.29 28.86 7.20
N CYS A 164 -2.40 28.21 6.45
CA CYS A 164 -1.77 28.81 5.29
C CYS A 164 -1.88 27.92 4.06
N VAL A 165 -2.28 28.52 2.94
CA VAL A 165 -2.37 27.85 1.65
C VAL A 165 -1.72 28.70 0.56
N ALA A 166 -1.17 28.04 -0.45
CA ALA A 166 -0.52 28.68 -1.59
C ALA A 166 -0.98 28.06 -2.91
N SER A 167 -1.12 28.89 -3.93
CA SER A 167 -1.33 28.48 -5.31
C SER A 167 -0.16 28.95 -6.17
N GLY A 168 0.23 28.15 -7.16
CA GLY A 168 1.44 28.38 -7.96
C GLY A 168 2.69 27.70 -7.43
N LEU A 169 2.66 27.18 -6.19
CA LEU A 169 3.83 26.56 -5.53
C LEU A 169 4.08 25.11 -5.97
N HIS A 170 3.06 24.25 -5.92
CA HIS A 170 3.15 22.84 -6.34
C HIS A 170 3.07 22.68 -7.86
N LYS A 171 2.30 23.55 -8.52
CA LYS A 171 2.11 23.59 -9.96
C LYS A 171 2.00 25.03 -10.43
N LYS A 172 2.80 25.40 -11.43
CA LYS A 172 2.72 26.73 -12.07
C LYS A 172 1.34 26.93 -12.69
N SER A 173 0.74 28.08 -12.43
CA SER A 173 -0.58 28.45 -12.92
C SER A 173 -0.60 29.94 -13.19
N ASP A 174 -1.03 30.34 -14.38
CA ASP A 174 -1.15 31.77 -14.75
C ASP A 174 -2.30 32.47 -14.01
N CYS A 175 -3.22 31.68 -13.43
CA CYS A 175 -4.39 32.16 -12.71
C CYS A 175 -4.33 31.85 -11.21
N HIS A 176 -3.13 31.79 -10.61
CA HIS A 176 -2.90 31.38 -9.21
C HIS A 176 -3.67 32.20 -8.16
N ALA A 177 -3.98 33.47 -8.42
CA ALA A 177 -4.77 34.30 -7.51
C ALA A 177 -6.24 33.86 -7.41
N LYS A 178 -6.82 33.29 -8.48
CA LYS A 178 -8.25 32.92 -8.52
C LYS A 178 -8.60 31.76 -7.58
N PRO A 179 -7.87 30.62 -7.57
CA PRO A 179 -8.09 29.55 -6.60
C PRO A 179 -7.97 30.04 -5.16
N ILE A 180 -7.04 30.95 -4.87
CA ILE A 180 -6.87 31.51 -3.53
C ILE A 180 -8.05 32.40 -3.13
N ALA A 181 -8.54 33.26 -4.01
CA ALA A 181 -9.72 34.07 -3.75
C ALA A 181 -10.96 33.20 -3.50
N LEU A 182 -11.14 32.13 -4.28
CA LEU A 182 -12.22 31.16 -4.07
C LEU A 182 -12.05 30.39 -2.76
N MET A 183 -10.81 30.05 -2.39
CA MET A 183 -10.50 29.41 -1.12
C MET A 183 -10.87 30.31 0.06
N ALA A 184 -10.53 31.61 -0.01
CA ALA A 184 -10.90 32.59 1.01
C ALA A 184 -12.42 32.64 1.25
N LEU A 185 -13.20 32.71 0.17
CA LEU A 185 -14.67 32.71 0.25
C LEU A 185 -15.19 31.42 0.89
N LYS A 186 -14.65 30.27 0.48
CA LYS A 186 -15.05 28.97 1.02
C LYS A 186 -14.65 28.78 2.48
N MET A 187 -13.50 29.28 2.89
CA MET A 187 -13.08 29.25 4.30
C MET A 187 -14.03 30.06 5.17
N MET A 188 -14.49 31.23 4.70
CA MET A 188 -15.50 32.02 5.43
C MET A 188 -16.82 31.26 5.54
N GLU A 189 -17.34 30.71 4.43
CA GLU A 189 -18.58 29.91 4.44
C GLU A 189 -18.48 28.70 5.39
N LEU A 190 -17.41 27.91 5.29
CA LEU A 190 -17.22 26.71 6.11
C LEU A 190 -16.96 27.02 7.59
N SER A 191 -16.38 28.19 7.90
CA SER A 191 -16.15 28.59 9.29
C SER A 191 -17.44 28.85 10.06
N GLU A 192 -18.53 29.22 9.38
CA GLU A 192 -19.84 29.43 10.00
C GLU A 192 -20.52 28.10 10.38
N GLU A 193 -20.15 26.99 9.74
CA GLU A 193 -20.70 25.66 10.02
C GLU A 193 -20.10 25.03 11.29
N VAL A 194 -18.88 25.43 11.67
CA VAL A 194 -18.17 24.88 12.82
C VAL A 194 -18.37 25.76 14.05
N LEU A 195 -18.76 25.13 15.16
CA LEU A 195 -18.97 25.80 16.43
C LEU A 195 -17.75 25.66 17.35
N THR A 196 -17.44 26.75 18.06
CA THR A 196 -16.54 26.72 19.21
C THR A 196 -17.15 25.89 20.35
N PRO A 197 -16.35 25.41 21.33
CA PRO A 197 -16.88 24.69 22.49
C PRO A 197 -17.84 25.53 23.35
N ASP A 198 -17.88 26.85 23.15
CA ASP A 198 -18.82 27.79 23.76
C ASP A 198 -20.11 27.99 22.90
N GLU A 199 -20.36 27.10 21.93
CA GLU A 199 -21.51 27.10 21.00
C GLU A 199 -21.65 28.35 20.11
N LYS A 200 -20.55 29.06 19.85
CA LYS A 200 -20.52 30.20 18.92
C LYS A 200 -19.85 29.83 17.61
N PRO A 201 -20.31 30.35 16.45
CA PRO A 201 -19.62 30.15 15.18
C PRO A 201 -18.16 30.59 15.25
N ILE A 202 -17.27 29.82 14.65
CA ILE A 202 -15.87 30.19 14.55
C ILE A 202 -15.76 31.39 13.59
N GLN A 203 -14.99 32.39 14.01
CA GLN A 203 -14.62 33.51 13.15
C GLN A 203 -13.16 33.35 12.73
N VAL A 204 -12.94 33.35 11.43
CA VAL A 204 -11.61 33.29 10.82
C VAL A 204 -11.27 34.65 10.22
N SER A 205 -10.13 35.23 10.59
CA SER A 205 -9.58 36.38 9.88
C SER A 205 -8.73 35.91 8.71
N ILE A 206 -8.77 36.65 7.61
CA ILE A 206 -7.92 36.41 6.44
C ILE A 206 -7.04 37.66 6.30
N ASP A 207 -5.81 37.56 6.77
CA ASP A 207 -4.98 38.74 7.06
C ASP A 207 -4.29 39.30 5.82
N ARG A 208 -3.86 38.44 4.88
CA ARG A 208 -3.20 38.91 3.66
C ARG A 208 -3.16 37.88 2.54
N THR A 209 -3.38 38.37 1.32
CA THR A 209 -2.92 37.69 0.11
C THR A 209 -1.62 38.34 -0.37
N GLU A 210 -0.50 37.64 -0.22
CA GLU A 210 0.77 38.10 -0.79
C GLU A 210 0.90 37.54 -2.20
N HIS A 211 1.25 38.42 -3.14
CA HIS A 211 1.40 38.11 -4.56
C HIS A 211 2.84 38.44 -4.97
N THR A 212 3.52 37.46 -5.55
CA THR A 212 4.86 37.65 -6.11
C THR A 212 4.75 37.66 -7.63
N ASP A 213 4.65 38.85 -8.21
CA ASP A 213 4.79 39.03 -9.66
C ASP A 213 6.26 38.96 -10.09
N LYS A 214 6.51 38.46 -11.31
CA LYS A 214 7.81 38.61 -11.96
C LYS A 214 8.19 40.10 -12.07
N GLN A 215 9.33 40.48 -11.48
CA GLN A 215 10.02 41.73 -11.82
C GLN A 215 10.55 41.70 -13.26
#